data_AF-A0A1Q6ST35-F1
#
_entry.id   AF-A0A1Q6ST35-F1
#
_cell.length_a   1.000
_cell.length_b   1.000
_cell.length_c   1.000
_cell.angle_alpha   90.00
_cell.angle_beta   90.00
_cell.angle_gamma   90.00
#
_symmetry.space_group_name_H-M   'P 1'
#
loop_
_entity.id
_entity.type
_entity.pdbx_description
1 polymer ?
#
loop_
_entity_poly.entity_id
_entity_poly.type
_entity_poly.pdbx_seq_one_letter_code
_entity_poly.pdbx_strand_id
1 'polypeptide(L)' 'MLFQSDFLDDGDAKEHKDRLDMAEELLRRSRVVVACSTKVNENVKNDIALAKRLGIVSTTMDGIQKAGKKAK' A
#
# COMPACT_ATOMS: atom_id res chain seq x y z
N MET A 1 -3.55 1.00 4.15
CA MET A 1 -4.72 0.95 3.25
C MET A 1 -4.70 2.22 2.44
N LEU A 2 -4.54 2.10 1.12
CA LEU A 2 -4.51 3.22 0.18
C LEU A 2 -5.90 3.83 -0.09
N PHE A 3 -6.97 3.24 0.45
CA PHE A 3 -8.33 3.78 0.49
C PHE A 3 -8.99 3.54 1.85
N GLN A 4 -9.68 4.55 2.38
CA GLN A 4 -10.34 4.48 3.68
C GLN A 4 -11.56 3.56 3.64
N SER A 5 -11.65 2.67 4.63
CA SER A 5 -12.78 1.78 4.87
C SER A 5 -14.09 2.50 5.18
N ASP A 6 -14.03 3.81 5.46
CA ASP A 6 -15.21 4.62 5.79
C ASP A 6 -16.17 4.82 4.62
N PHE A 7 -15.73 4.53 3.38
CA PHE A 7 -16.50 4.77 2.16
C PHE A 7 -16.92 3.49 1.40
N LEU A 8 -16.34 2.33 1.72
CA LEU A 8 -16.58 1.08 1.01
C LEU A 8 -16.68 -0.06 2.03
N ASP A 9 -17.78 -0.80 2.03
CA ASP A 9 -17.99 -1.97 2.86
C ASP A 9 -17.13 -3.14 2.35
N ASP A 10 -16.29 -3.70 3.21
CA ASP A 10 -15.50 -4.90 2.87
C ASP A 10 -16.34 -6.19 2.94
N GLY A 11 -17.55 -6.12 3.52
CA GLY A 11 -18.50 -7.22 3.53
C GLY A 11 -19.21 -7.41 2.19
N ASP A 12 -19.28 -6.37 1.35
CA ASP A 12 -19.84 -6.46 0.00
C ASP A 12 -18.76 -6.80 -1.03
N ALA A 13 -19.00 -7.84 -1.83
CA ALA A 13 -18.01 -8.35 -2.79
C ALA A 13 -17.71 -7.36 -3.93
N LYS A 14 -18.68 -6.52 -4.32
CA LYS A 14 -18.49 -5.51 -5.36
C LYS A 14 -17.66 -4.36 -4.80
N GLU A 15 -18.01 -3.85 -3.63
CA GLU A 15 -17.28 -2.74 -3.01
C GLU A 15 -15.84 -3.14 -2.61
N HIS A 16 -15.65 -4.38 -2.17
CA HIS A 16 -14.30 -4.93 -1.95
C HIS A 16 -13.46 -4.91 -3.23
N LYS A 17 -14.04 -5.32 -4.36
CA LYS A 17 -13.35 -5.27 -5.66
C LYS A 17 -13.07 -3.83 -6.09
N ASP A 18 -14.06 -2.94 -5.96
CA ASP A 18 -13.93 -1.53 -6.31
C ASP A 18 -12.78 -0.88 -5.51
N ARG A 19 -12.63 -1.24 -4.22
CA ARG A 19 -11.50 -0.81 -3.37
C ARG A 19 -10.15 -1.21 -3.94
N LEU A 20 -10.02 -2.45 -4.42
CA LEU A 20 -8.78 -2.98 -5.00
C LEU A 20 -8.46 -2.31 -6.34
N ASP A 21 -9.47 -2.13 -7.20
CA ASP A 21 -9.32 -1.50 -8.50
C ASP A 21 -8.88 -0.02 -8.34
N MET A 22 -9.50 0.70 -7.39
CA MET A 22 -9.10 2.06 -7.03
C MET A 22 -7.67 2.12 -6.48
N ALA A 23 -7.30 1.21 -5.58
CA ALA A 23 -5.93 1.12 -5.04
C ALA A 23 -4.90 0.87 -6.14
N GLU A 24 -5.21 -0.01 -7.10
CA GLU A 24 -4.36 -0.25 -8.27
C GLU A 24 -4.20 1.02 -9.13
N GLU A 25 -5.27 1.78 -9.37
CA GLU A 25 -5.19 3.01 -10.14
C GLU A 25 -4.31 4.08 -9.46
N LEU A 26 -4.45 4.27 -8.15
CA LEU A 26 -3.58 5.18 -7.39
C LEU A 26 -2.13 4.75 -7.44
N LEU A 27 -1.88 3.45 -7.31
CA LEU A 27 -0.53 2.89 -7.42
C LEU A 27 0.05 3.20 -8.81
N ARG A 28 -0.67 2.95 -9.90
CA ARG A 28 -0.20 3.24 -11.27
C ARG A 28 0.17 4.70 -11.50
N ARG A 29 -0.48 5.63 -10.81
CA ARG A 29 -0.17 7.07 -10.88
C ARG A 29 0.98 7.48 -9.95
N SER A 30 1.37 6.61 -9.03
CA SER A 30 2.40 6.86 -8.02
C SER A 30 3.79 6.42 -8.49
N ARG A 31 4.82 7.22 -8.15
CA ARG A 31 6.24 6.87 -8.44
C ARG A 31 6.91 6.10 -7.30
N VAL A 32 6.48 6.37 -6.07
CA VAL A 32 6.99 5.75 -4.84
C VAL A 32 5.82 5.53 -3.91
N VAL A 33 5.80 4.37 -3.24
CA VAL A 33 4.76 4.00 -2.28
C VAL A 33 5.43 3.67 -0.96
N VAL A 34 4.99 4.34 0.09
CA VAL A 34 5.46 4.09 1.45
C VAL A 34 4.31 3.52 2.25
N ALA A 35 4.42 2.24 2.62
CA ALA A 35 3.46 1.60 3.49
C ALA A 35 3.75 1.96 4.95
N CYS A 36 2.97 2.88 5.49
CA CYS A 36 3.03 3.33 6.88
C CYS A 36 2.12 2.45 7.74
N SER A 37 2.69 1.47 8.45
CA SER A 37 1.99 0.75 9.50
C SER A 37 2.94 0.39 10.63
N THR A 38 2.46 0.43 11.87
CA THR A 38 3.20 -0.02 13.06
C THR A 38 3.42 -1.53 13.07
N LYS A 39 2.57 -2.29 12.36
CA LYS A 39 2.72 -3.73 12.11
C LYS A 39 2.46 -4.05 10.65
N VAL A 40 3.26 -4.93 10.05
CA VAL A 40 3.04 -5.43 8.69
C VAL A 40 1.83 -6.37 8.70
N ASN A 41 0.64 -5.83 8.46
CA ASN A 41 -0.59 -6.61 8.30
C ASN A 41 -0.71 -7.19 6.89
N GLU A 42 -1.65 -8.09 6.67
CA GLU A 42 -1.85 -8.77 5.39
C GLU A 42 -2.18 -7.78 4.26
N ASN A 43 -2.97 -6.75 4.56
CA ASN A 43 -3.31 -5.70 3.61
C ASN A 43 -2.07 -4.92 3.14
N VAL A 44 -1.16 -4.57 4.05
CA VAL A 44 0.12 -3.91 3.71
C VAL A 44 0.99 -4.83 2.84
N LYS A 45 1.00 -6.14 3.10
CA LYS A 45 1.72 -7.09 2.24
C LYS A 45 1.12 -7.13 0.85
N ASN A 46 -0.20 -7.11 0.74
CA ASN A 46 -0.90 -7.13 -0.54
C ASN A 46 -0.60 -5.84 -1.34
N ASP A 47 -0.71 -4.67 -0.70
CA ASP A 47 -0.37 -3.38 -1.33
C ASP A 47 1.09 -3.35 -1.83
N ILE A 48 2.05 -3.85 -1.04
CA ILE A 48 3.47 -3.94 -1.43
C ILE A 48 3.67 -4.92 -2.59
N ALA A 49 3.01 -6.08 -2.55
CA ALA A 49 3.10 -7.07 -3.63
C ALA A 49 2.53 -6.51 -4.94
N LEU A 50 1.41 -5.80 -4.86
CA LEU A 50 0.74 -5.17 -5.99
C LEU A 50 1.61 -4.03 -6.56
N ALA A 51 2.17 -3.18 -5.71
CA ALA A 51 3.12 -2.13 -6.11
C ALA A 51 4.36 -2.70 -6.79
N LYS A 52 4.94 -3.78 -6.26
CA LYS A 52 6.10 -4.47 -6.85
C LYS A 52 5.75 -5.09 -8.21
N ARG A 53 4.56 -5.68 -8.36
CA ARG A 53 4.06 -6.23 -9.63
C ARG A 53 3.92 -5.14 -10.71
N LEU A 54 3.54 -3.94 -10.30
CA LEU A 54 3.42 -2.78 -11.18
C LEU A 54 4.75 -2.07 -11.47
N GLY A 55 5.87 -2.53 -10.89
CA GLY A 55 7.18 -1.92 -11.07
C GLY A 55 7.39 -0.62 -10.29
N ILE A 56 6.54 -0.36 -9.29
CA ILE A 56 6.61 0.84 -8.45
C ILE A 56 7.54 0.57 -7.26
N VAL A 57 8.37 1.55 -6.90
CA VAL A 57 9.23 1.45 -5.72
C VAL A 57 8.37 1.47 -4.47
N SER A 58 8.28 0.33 -3.79
CA SER A 58 7.53 0.17 -2.53
C SER A 58 8.48 -0.01 -1.34
N THR A 59 8.27 0.73 -0.26
CA THR A 59 9.04 0.57 0.98
C THR A 59 8.13 0.70 2.21
N THR A 60 8.61 0.24 3.37
CA THR A 60 7.91 0.40 4.65
C THR A 60 8.51 1.54 5.46
N MET A 61 7.76 2.06 6.44
CA MET A 61 8.28 3.08 7.37
C MET A 61 9.53 2.65 8.14
N ASP A 62 9.66 1.36 8.47
CA ASP A 62 10.87 0.80 9.07
C ASP A 62 12.05 0.82 8.07
N GLY A 63 11.78 0.49 6.81
CA GLY A 63 12.77 0.54 5.73
C GLY A 63 13.37 1.94 5.53
N ILE A 64 12.52 2.98 5.51
CA ILE A 64 12.98 4.38 5.37
C ILE A 64 13.76 4.84 6.61
N GLN A 65 13.28 4.51 7.81
CA GLN A 65 14.00 4.89 9.05
C GLN A 65 15.38 4.23 9.13
N LYS A 66 15.53 2.99 8.67
CA LYS A 66 16.82 2.30 8.60
C LYS A 66 17.74 2.89 7.52
N ALA A 67 17.20 3.25 6.36
CA ALA A 67 17.97 3.88 5.29
C ALA A 67 18.55 5.23 5.76
N GLY A 68 17.76 6.06 6.44
CA GLY A 68 18.22 7.34 6.99
C GLY A 68 19.26 7.21 8.13
N LYS A 69 19.25 6.09 8.87
CA LYS A 69 20.21 5.83 9.95
C LYS A 69 21.57 5.33 9.48
N LYS A 70 21.72 4.88 8.22
CA LYS A 70 23.03 4.47 7.66
C LYS A 70 23.93 5.64 7.25
N ALA A 71 23.46 6.88 7.38
CA ALA A 71 24.21 8.10 7.07
C ALA A 71 24.95 8.70 8.29
N LYS A 72 25.16 7.92 9.36
CA LYS A 72 25.88 8.35 10.56
C LYS A 72 26.92 7.32 10.98
#